data_AF-A0A7W0Q8P1-F1
#
_entry.id   AF-A0A7W0Q8P1-F1
#
_cell.length_a   1.000
_cell.length_b   1.000
_cell.length_c   1.000
_cell.angle_alpha   90.00
_cell.angle_beta   90.00
_cell.angle_gamma   90.00
#
_symmetry.space_group_name_H-M   'P 1'
#
loop_
_entity.id
_entity.type
_entity.pdbx_description
1 polymer ?
#
loop_
_entity_poly.entity_id
_entity_poly.type
_entity_poly.pdbx_seq_one_letter_code
_entity_poly.pdbx_strand_id
1 'polypeptide(L)'
;MRKTTATIVGAGLALLAGCGGGDGGGDLFQPKPECMGEAVTAYAGMHQQVISKLGIGAAADGFDLDGDGKPDNKLAAVSSIAKSSIDESIAKYDIVIPIEFFDLPAAAADTCVKFAIYLGKYVVDADADGEKPYIDGGDCNDLEATIRPGNAEVPGNFRDDDCDGLADDDADVASTDTADRDGDGQSMADGDCDDTLASVKKGAVEICGDGLDNDCDGVADRTGGMVATACSPFDPTALQDVPLDPLSFANGEPVITFKDGVITEKNGARVLTAGPSLFSVRIPVALDIALDLRITGAQIEAKVVEENGKLVLREGRLGGVLDSKTADTIRGLDVSQIGLKPEDSLLDATFANLLGPLLALPKADEDITKKYLGCRTPDIDVDRDGLEAYCDSNPDDDIKIVDVCIDGDGTEIRDMGAVQCTEAVKDGKPRFIDGISVELNFETTPLKAIKPPR
;
A
#
# COMPACT_ATOMS: atom_id res chain seq x y z
N MET A 1 -49.99 -23.03 52.73
CA MET A 1 -49.88 -21.80 51.91
C MET A 1 -48.89 -22.05 50.79
N ARG A 2 -49.43 -22.21 49.57
CA ARG A 2 -48.89 -21.97 48.19
C ARG A 2 -47.37 -22.10 47.98
N LYS A 3 -46.85 -23.10 47.24
CA LYS A 3 -46.82 -23.25 45.76
C LYS A 3 -46.20 -21.99 45.10
N THR A 4 -45.23 -22.05 44.18
CA THR A 4 -45.20 -22.91 42.99
C THR A 4 -43.82 -22.90 42.31
N THR A 5 -43.38 -24.06 41.84
CA THR A 5 -42.42 -24.30 40.76
C THR A 5 -43.01 -23.85 39.41
N ALA A 6 -42.20 -23.36 38.46
CA ALA A 6 -42.56 -23.41 37.03
C ALA A 6 -41.32 -23.28 36.12
N THR A 7 -40.91 -24.42 35.59
CA THR A 7 -40.24 -24.58 34.29
C THR A 7 -41.22 -24.18 33.18
N ILE A 8 -40.76 -23.48 32.13
CA ILE A 8 -41.46 -23.43 30.83
C ILE A 8 -40.49 -23.84 29.73
N VAL A 9 -40.99 -24.79 28.94
CA VAL A 9 -40.46 -25.39 27.73
C VAL A 9 -40.98 -24.59 26.52
N GLY A 10 -40.10 -24.37 25.53
CA GLY A 10 -40.35 -24.50 24.08
C GLY A 10 -41.42 -23.65 23.37
N ALA A 11 -40.96 -22.88 22.38
CA ALA A 11 -41.51 -22.76 21.02
C ALA A 11 -40.47 -21.95 20.22
N GLY A 12 -39.87 -22.40 19.11
CA GLY A 12 -40.54 -23.05 18.00
C GLY A 12 -41.25 -22.01 17.14
N LEU A 13 -40.51 -21.10 16.49
CA LEU A 13 -41.07 -20.23 15.46
C LEU A 13 -40.29 -20.45 14.16
N ALA A 14 -40.82 -21.34 13.33
CA ALA A 14 -40.56 -21.36 11.91
C ALA A 14 -41.24 -20.14 11.30
N LEU A 15 -40.48 -19.29 10.61
CA LEU A 15 -41.03 -18.30 9.68
C LEU A 15 -40.75 -18.78 8.27
N LEU A 16 -41.82 -19.25 7.63
CA LEU A 16 -41.89 -19.45 6.19
C LEU A 16 -42.38 -18.15 5.54
N ALA A 17 -41.59 -17.70 4.56
CA ALA A 17 -41.94 -16.94 3.36
C ALA A 17 -42.79 -15.66 3.50
N GLY A 18 -42.12 -14.52 3.30
CA GLY A 18 -42.70 -13.33 2.70
C GLY A 18 -41.75 -12.80 1.62
N CYS A 19 -42.06 -13.04 0.34
CA CYS A 19 -41.58 -12.17 -0.73
C CYS A 19 -42.36 -10.86 -0.60
N GLY A 20 -41.65 -9.78 -0.31
CA GLY A 20 -42.18 -8.42 -0.26
C GLY A 20 -41.02 -7.48 0.02
N GLY A 21 -40.76 -6.56 -0.92
CA GLY A 21 -39.65 -5.62 -0.91
C GLY A 21 -39.44 -4.97 0.45
N GLY A 22 -38.23 -5.10 0.95
CA GLY A 22 -37.74 -4.45 2.14
C GLY A 22 -36.37 -3.90 1.80
N ASP A 23 -36.36 -2.70 1.24
CA ASP A 23 -35.17 -1.88 1.04
C ASP A 23 -34.63 -1.58 2.46
N GLY A 24 -33.55 -2.25 2.85
CA GLY A 24 -33.07 -2.24 4.23
C GLY A 24 -32.15 -3.40 4.57
N GLY A 25 -31.31 -3.84 3.63
CA GLY A 25 -30.09 -4.54 4.04
C GLY A 25 -29.23 -3.59 4.86
N GLY A 26 -28.67 -4.07 5.98
CA GLY A 26 -27.64 -3.30 6.68
C GLY A 26 -26.30 -3.46 5.97
N ASP A 27 -25.38 -2.51 6.18
CA ASP A 27 -24.02 -2.52 5.62
C ASP A 27 -23.34 -3.89 5.81
N LEU A 28 -22.83 -4.43 4.68
CA LEU A 28 -22.20 -5.73 4.54
C LEU A 28 -21.00 -5.90 5.48
N PHE A 29 -20.30 -4.82 5.80
CA PHE A 29 -19.01 -4.83 6.48
C PHE A 29 -19.08 -4.20 7.88
N GLN A 30 -19.94 -4.77 8.73
CA GLN A 30 -20.02 -4.35 10.12
C GLN A 30 -18.67 -4.54 10.84
N PRO A 31 -18.07 -3.48 11.39
CA PRO A 31 -16.75 -3.57 12.01
C PRO A 31 -16.81 -4.46 13.26
N LYS A 32 -15.75 -5.24 13.48
CA LYS A 32 -15.62 -6.04 14.70
C LYS A 32 -15.29 -5.16 15.91
N PRO A 33 -15.67 -5.59 17.13
CA PRO A 33 -15.24 -4.90 18.34
C PRO A 33 -13.72 -4.82 18.44
N GLU A 34 -13.21 -3.65 18.79
CA GLU A 34 -11.78 -3.44 19.02
C GLU A 34 -11.27 -4.24 20.23
N CYS A 35 -10.05 -4.76 20.07
CA CYS A 35 -9.19 -5.30 21.10
C CYS A 35 -9.07 -4.38 22.32
N MET A 36 -9.24 -4.97 23.52
CA MET A 36 -8.84 -4.29 24.74
C MET A 36 -7.33 -4.11 24.80
N GLY A 37 -6.85 -3.02 25.40
CA GLY A 37 -5.42 -2.74 25.53
C GLY A 37 -5.11 -1.27 25.26
N GLU A 38 -3.82 -0.99 25.12
CA GLU A 38 -3.35 0.35 24.76
C GLU A 38 -3.78 0.71 23.33
N ALA A 39 -3.77 2.00 23.02
CA ALA A 39 -4.03 2.48 21.67
C ALA A 39 -2.85 2.13 20.76
N VAL A 40 -3.13 2.02 19.46
CA VAL A 40 -2.08 1.98 18.44
C VAL A 40 -1.37 3.33 18.45
N THR A 41 -0.05 3.34 18.67
CA THR A 41 0.77 4.56 18.67
C THR A 41 2.02 4.28 17.86
N ALA A 42 2.23 5.00 16.76
CA ALA A 42 3.36 4.73 15.88
C ALA A 42 4.71 4.72 16.63
N TYR A 43 5.62 3.87 16.17
CA TYR A 43 6.96 3.65 16.72
C TYR A 43 7.00 2.97 18.09
N ALA A 44 5.85 2.60 18.66
CA ALA A 44 5.76 1.92 19.96
C ALA A 44 5.56 0.40 19.84
N GLY A 45 5.47 -0.15 18.63
CA GLY A 45 5.24 -1.58 18.41
C GLY A 45 6.52 -2.41 18.52
N MET A 46 6.35 -3.66 18.92
CA MET A 46 7.45 -4.56 19.29
C MET A 46 7.94 -5.43 18.13
N HIS A 47 7.09 -5.65 17.12
CA HIS A 47 7.43 -6.46 15.95
C HIS A 47 7.21 -5.62 14.70
N GLN A 48 8.30 -5.07 14.19
CA GLN A 48 8.28 -4.25 12.98
C GLN A 48 8.75 -5.10 11.80
N GLN A 49 7.99 -5.02 10.72
CA GLN A 49 8.17 -5.82 9.51
C GLN A 49 7.88 -4.94 8.30
N VAL A 50 8.19 -5.44 7.11
CA VAL A 50 7.87 -4.81 5.84
C VAL A 50 7.33 -5.85 4.89
N ILE A 51 6.36 -5.49 4.05
CA ILE A 51 5.91 -6.34 2.96
C ILE A 51 7.06 -6.49 1.96
N SER A 52 7.60 -7.70 1.83
CA SER A 52 8.72 -8.05 0.94
C SER A 52 8.26 -8.71 -0.37
N LYS A 53 6.99 -9.10 -0.45
CA LYS A 53 6.33 -9.55 -1.69
C LYS A 53 4.91 -9.02 -1.69
N LEU A 54 4.46 -8.51 -2.83
CA LEU A 54 3.09 -8.07 -3.05
C LEU A 54 2.65 -8.51 -4.45
N GLY A 55 1.38 -8.86 -4.60
CA GLY A 55 0.81 -9.09 -5.93
C GLY A 55 -0.69 -9.24 -5.85
N ILE A 56 -1.37 -9.03 -6.98
CA ILE A 56 -2.81 -9.29 -7.07
C ILE A 56 -3.03 -10.81 -6.97
N GLY A 57 -3.94 -11.22 -6.09
CA GLY A 57 -4.30 -12.62 -5.91
C GLY A 57 -4.93 -13.24 -7.16
N ALA A 58 -4.90 -14.57 -7.27
CA ALA A 58 -5.63 -15.27 -8.32
C ALA A 58 -7.14 -15.18 -8.06
N ALA A 59 -7.97 -15.50 -9.07
CA ALA A 59 -9.42 -15.47 -8.92
C ALA A 59 -9.97 -16.54 -7.94
N ALA A 60 -9.15 -17.55 -7.61
CA ALA A 60 -9.46 -18.54 -6.59
C ALA A 60 -8.95 -18.12 -5.19
N ASP A 61 -8.06 -17.14 -5.16
CA ASP A 61 -7.72 -16.42 -3.93
C ASP A 61 -8.79 -15.32 -3.74
N GLY A 62 -9.05 -14.91 -2.52
CA GLY A 62 -10.11 -13.96 -2.20
C GLY A 62 -10.73 -14.18 -0.82
N PHE A 63 -11.41 -13.14 -0.34
CA PHE A 63 -12.36 -13.23 0.75
C PHE A 63 -13.76 -13.42 0.15
N ASP A 64 -14.60 -14.22 0.81
CA ASP A 64 -16.04 -14.28 0.53
C ASP A 64 -16.68 -13.03 1.15
N LEU A 65 -16.70 -11.95 0.39
CA LEU A 65 -17.09 -10.61 0.85
C LEU A 65 -18.61 -10.50 0.95
N ASP A 66 -19.34 -11.08 -0.01
CA ASP A 66 -20.81 -11.04 -0.06
C ASP A 66 -21.50 -12.20 0.71
N GLY A 67 -20.75 -13.24 1.06
CA GLY A 67 -21.22 -14.40 1.82
C GLY A 67 -21.87 -15.49 0.97
N ASP A 68 -21.64 -15.52 -0.35
CA ASP A 68 -22.15 -16.54 -1.26
C ASP A 68 -21.38 -17.88 -1.21
N GLY A 69 -20.28 -17.92 -0.45
CA GLY A 69 -19.42 -19.09 -0.28
C GLY A 69 -18.31 -19.22 -1.31
N LYS A 70 -18.12 -18.23 -2.19
CA LYS A 70 -17.01 -18.16 -3.15
C LYS A 70 -16.10 -16.98 -2.84
N PRO A 71 -14.80 -17.09 -3.17
CA PRO A 71 -13.90 -15.95 -3.07
C PRO A 71 -14.26 -14.85 -4.08
N ASP A 72 -14.25 -13.60 -3.62
CA ASP A 72 -14.41 -12.40 -4.42
C ASP A 72 -13.06 -11.76 -4.67
N ASN A 73 -12.65 -11.72 -5.94
CA ASN A 73 -11.44 -11.04 -6.39
C ASN A 73 -11.52 -10.73 -7.89
N LYS A 74 -12.33 -9.74 -8.26
CA LYS A 74 -12.54 -9.39 -9.68
C LYS A 74 -11.28 -8.83 -10.34
N LEU A 75 -10.48 -8.07 -9.61
CA LEU A 75 -9.22 -7.54 -10.16
C LEU A 75 -8.17 -8.62 -10.46
N ALA A 76 -8.37 -9.88 -10.05
CA ALA A 76 -7.52 -11.00 -10.47
C ALA A 76 -7.35 -11.12 -11.99
N ALA A 77 -8.35 -10.70 -12.78
CA ALA A 77 -8.31 -10.78 -14.24
C ALA A 77 -7.23 -9.88 -14.87
N VAL A 78 -6.75 -8.84 -14.17
CA VAL A 78 -5.65 -7.98 -14.63
C VAL A 78 -4.30 -8.31 -13.98
N SER A 79 -4.25 -9.32 -13.11
CA SER A 79 -3.03 -9.73 -12.39
C SER A 79 -1.85 -10.01 -13.32
N SER A 80 -2.07 -10.70 -14.44
CA SER A 80 -1.00 -11.01 -15.41
C SER A 80 -0.44 -9.78 -16.10
N ILE A 81 -1.22 -8.69 -16.18
CA ILE A 81 -0.82 -7.43 -16.80
C ILE A 81 -0.06 -6.56 -15.78
N ALA A 82 -0.53 -6.52 -14.53
CA ALA A 82 0.05 -5.69 -13.48
C ALA A 82 1.28 -6.31 -12.80
N LYS A 83 1.47 -7.63 -12.90
CA LYS A 83 2.51 -8.35 -12.14
C LYS A 83 3.91 -7.79 -12.34
N SER A 84 4.34 -7.55 -13.58
CA SER A 84 5.69 -7.04 -13.85
C SER A 84 5.92 -5.68 -13.22
N SER A 85 4.92 -4.80 -13.27
CA SER A 85 5.01 -3.46 -12.70
C SER A 85 5.12 -3.50 -11.17
N ILE A 86 4.33 -4.35 -10.50
CA ILE A 86 4.40 -4.51 -9.05
C ILE A 86 5.75 -5.09 -8.63
N ASP A 87 6.19 -6.16 -9.31
CA ASP A 87 7.49 -6.79 -9.03
C ASP A 87 8.65 -5.79 -9.23
N GLU A 88 8.59 -4.97 -10.29
CA GLU A 88 9.58 -3.93 -10.58
C GLU A 88 9.57 -2.81 -9.53
N SER A 89 8.41 -2.31 -9.14
CA SER A 89 8.30 -1.28 -8.09
C SER A 89 8.78 -1.77 -6.72
N ILE A 90 8.56 -3.04 -6.39
CA ILE A 90 9.18 -3.64 -5.18
C ILE A 90 10.69 -3.74 -5.37
N ALA A 91 11.17 -4.23 -6.50
CA ALA A 91 12.61 -4.40 -6.74
C ALA A 91 13.39 -3.06 -6.73
N LYS A 92 12.74 -1.95 -7.09
CA LYS A 92 13.29 -0.58 -7.04
C LYS A 92 13.00 0.16 -5.73
N TYR A 93 12.31 -0.47 -4.79
CA TYR A 93 11.90 0.14 -3.52
C TYR A 93 10.98 1.37 -3.67
N ASP A 94 10.29 1.50 -4.80
CA ASP A 94 9.24 2.50 -5.01
C ASP A 94 8.03 2.23 -4.10
N ILE A 95 7.82 0.95 -3.75
CA ILE A 95 6.79 0.50 -2.82
C ILE A 95 7.46 -0.16 -1.63
N VAL A 96 7.38 0.51 -0.47
CA VAL A 96 7.81 -0.01 0.82
C VAL A 96 6.63 0.12 1.77
N ILE A 97 6.14 -1.00 2.31
CA ILE A 97 4.95 -1.03 3.16
C ILE A 97 5.32 -1.64 4.52
N PRO A 98 5.74 -0.81 5.49
CA PRO A 98 6.02 -1.26 6.85
C PRO A 98 4.74 -1.65 7.60
N ILE A 99 4.86 -2.64 8.48
CA ILE A 99 3.82 -3.07 9.41
C ILE A 99 4.41 -3.07 10.83
N GLU A 100 3.69 -2.46 11.76
CA GLU A 100 4.05 -2.43 13.17
C GLU A 100 2.99 -3.12 14.02
N PHE A 101 3.39 -4.14 14.78
CA PHE A 101 2.51 -4.87 15.68
C PHE A 101 2.73 -4.49 17.15
N PHE A 102 1.62 -4.30 17.88
CA PHE A 102 1.62 -3.82 19.28
C PHE A 102 1.41 -4.96 20.28
N ASP A 103 0.42 -5.80 20.03
CA ASP A 103 0.03 -6.89 20.94
C ASP A 103 0.34 -8.28 20.36
N LEU A 104 1.46 -8.40 19.63
CA LEU A 104 1.96 -9.68 19.09
C LEU A 104 2.97 -10.46 20.01
N PRO A 105 3.21 -10.16 21.31
CA PRO A 105 4.34 -10.75 22.03
C PRO A 105 4.12 -12.22 22.44
N ALA A 106 2.89 -12.73 22.37
CA ALA A 106 2.58 -14.13 22.56
C ALA A 106 1.84 -14.63 21.32
N ALA A 107 2.55 -15.28 20.40
CA ALA A 107 1.91 -16.01 19.31
C ALA A 107 1.17 -17.27 19.83
N ALA A 108 0.46 -17.16 20.96
CA ALA A 108 -0.48 -18.16 21.42
C ALA A 108 -1.81 -17.94 20.69
N ALA A 109 -2.50 -19.05 20.41
CA ALA A 109 -3.88 -19.01 19.93
C ALA A 109 -4.76 -18.13 20.85
N ASP A 110 -5.80 -17.55 20.29
CA ASP A 110 -6.78 -16.69 20.96
C ASP A 110 -6.20 -15.39 21.52
N THR A 111 -5.06 -14.95 20.99
CA THR A 111 -4.46 -13.65 21.32
C THR A 111 -4.99 -12.60 20.35
N CYS A 112 -5.48 -11.50 20.91
CA CYS A 112 -5.92 -10.35 20.13
C CYS A 112 -4.71 -9.44 19.83
N VAL A 113 -4.67 -8.89 18.62
CA VAL A 113 -3.52 -8.21 18.06
C VAL A 113 -3.95 -6.92 17.39
N LYS A 114 -3.33 -5.81 17.78
CA LYS A 114 -3.41 -4.54 17.06
C LYS A 114 -2.17 -4.34 16.21
N PHE A 115 -2.35 -3.77 15.03
CA PHE A 115 -1.25 -3.40 14.15
C PHE A 115 -1.61 -2.23 13.25
N ALA A 116 -0.57 -1.53 12.80
CA ALA A 116 -0.66 -0.44 11.84
C ALA A 116 0.12 -0.82 10.57
N ILE A 117 -0.39 -0.35 9.43
CA ILE A 117 0.28 -0.45 8.13
C ILE A 117 0.63 0.97 7.70
N TYR A 118 1.83 1.13 7.17
CA TYR A 118 2.39 2.43 6.81
C TYR A 118 2.86 2.44 5.36
N LEU A 119 3.09 3.64 4.84
CA LEU A 119 3.88 3.89 3.65
C LEU A 119 5.30 4.25 4.11
N GLY A 120 6.29 3.50 3.63
CA GLY A 120 7.70 3.74 3.90
C GLY A 120 8.37 4.44 2.73
N LYS A 121 9.45 5.16 3.02
CA LYS A 121 10.42 5.65 2.04
C LYS A 121 11.75 4.98 2.35
N TYR A 122 12.39 4.39 1.35
CA TYR A 122 13.69 3.76 1.52
C TYR A 122 14.75 4.39 0.63
N VAL A 123 14.39 4.59 -0.64
CA VAL A 123 15.22 5.26 -1.63
C VAL A 123 14.48 6.51 -2.08
N VAL A 124 15.04 7.68 -1.79
CA VAL A 124 14.56 8.97 -2.28
C VAL A 124 15.74 9.76 -2.82
N ASP A 125 15.44 10.83 -3.53
CA ASP A 125 16.35 11.94 -3.74
C ASP A 125 16.10 12.87 -2.54
N ALA A 126 16.88 12.71 -1.46
CA ALA A 126 16.59 13.34 -0.17
C ALA A 126 16.98 14.82 -0.13
N ASP A 127 17.95 15.25 -0.94
CA ASP A 127 18.36 16.64 -1.04
C ASP A 127 17.76 17.42 -2.22
N ALA A 128 17.02 16.72 -3.09
CA ALA A 128 16.26 17.24 -4.24
C ALA A 128 17.14 17.81 -5.37
N ASP A 129 18.29 17.21 -5.62
CA ASP A 129 19.20 17.60 -6.70
C ASP A 129 18.89 16.92 -8.05
N GLY A 130 18.04 15.89 -8.05
CA GLY A 130 17.58 15.12 -9.20
C GLY A 130 18.32 13.80 -9.42
N GLU A 131 19.38 13.54 -8.68
CA GLU A 131 20.11 12.27 -8.65
C GLU A 131 19.58 11.40 -7.51
N LYS A 132 19.94 10.11 -7.51
CA LYS A 132 19.48 9.16 -6.49
C LYS A 132 20.67 8.34 -6.00
N PRO A 133 20.64 7.85 -4.75
CA PRO A 133 21.65 6.92 -4.27
C PRO A 133 21.59 5.58 -5.05
N TYR A 134 22.42 4.59 -4.71
CA TYR A 134 22.44 3.17 -5.16
C TYR A 134 22.53 2.86 -6.67
N ILE A 135 22.42 3.86 -7.54
CA ILE A 135 22.58 3.72 -9.00
C ILE A 135 24.07 3.88 -9.33
N ASP A 136 24.55 3.13 -10.31
CA ASP A 136 25.92 3.31 -10.83
C ASP A 136 26.08 4.71 -11.42
N GLY A 137 26.97 5.51 -10.84
CA GLY A 137 27.09 6.95 -11.12
C GLY A 137 25.91 7.79 -10.62
N GLY A 138 25.23 7.31 -9.57
CA GLY A 138 24.22 8.06 -8.81
C GLY A 138 24.86 8.90 -7.71
N ASP A 139 24.02 9.45 -6.84
CA ASP A 139 24.45 10.33 -5.77
C ASP A 139 25.27 9.59 -4.69
N CYS A 140 26.45 10.12 -4.38
CA CYS A 140 27.35 9.65 -3.32
C CYS A 140 27.05 10.31 -1.97
N ASN A 141 26.27 11.39 -1.93
CA ASN A 141 25.77 12.00 -0.70
C ASN A 141 24.38 12.63 -0.90
N ASP A 142 23.35 11.78 -0.82
CA ASP A 142 21.91 12.11 -0.97
C ASP A 142 21.35 12.99 0.16
N LEU A 143 22.21 13.58 1.00
CA LEU A 143 21.85 14.52 2.05
C LEU A 143 22.31 15.96 1.76
N GLU A 144 23.12 16.16 0.72
CA GLU A 144 23.74 17.45 0.38
C GLU A 144 23.75 17.70 -1.14
N ALA A 145 22.74 18.42 -1.65
CA ALA A 145 22.53 18.67 -3.10
C ALA A 145 23.69 19.31 -3.88
N THR A 146 24.76 19.74 -3.19
CA THR A 146 26.00 20.22 -3.79
C THR A 146 27.00 19.11 -4.11
N ILE A 147 26.86 17.93 -3.50
CA ILE A 147 27.66 16.74 -3.74
C ILE A 147 26.83 15.85 -4.64
N ARG A 148 27.23 15.68 -5.90
CA ARG A 148 26.47 14.91 -6.90
C ARG A 148 27.28 14.62 -8.15
N PRO A 149 26.93 13.59 -8.93
CA PRO A 149 27.61 13.22 -10.17
C PRO A 149 27.97 14.39 -11.09
N GLY A 150 29.27 14.56 -11.32
CA GLY A 150 29.82 15.53 -12.27
C GLY A 150 29.69 17.00 -11.85
N ASN A 151 29.49 17.27 -10.55
CA ASN A 151 29.69 18.60 -10.01
C ASN A 151 31.19 19.01 -10.07
N ALA A 152 31.55 20.17 -9.56
CA ALA A 152 32.97 20.55 -9.48
C ALA A 152 33.43 20.47 -8.03
N GLU A 153 34.58 19.84 -7.81
CA GLU A 153 35.30 19.86 -6.53
C GLU A 153 35.40 21.27 -5.95
N VAL A 154 35.12 21.38 -4.65
CA VAL A 154 35.21 22.61 -3.86
C VAL A 154 36.51 22.59 -3.05
N PRO A 155 37.59 23.24 -3.52
CA PRO A 155 38.92 23.00 -2.96
C PRO A 155 39.02 23.31 -1.47
N GLY A 156 39.46 22.31 -0.70
CA GLY A 156 39.72 22.39 0.73
C GLY A 156 38.48 22.15 1.59
N ASN A 157 37.41 21.58 1.06
CA ASN A 157 36.29 21.04 1.86
C ASN A 157 36.55 19.59 2.30
N PHE A 158 37.54 18.91 1.70
CA PHE A 158 37.96 17.54 1.98
C PHE A 158 36.92 16.47 1.68
N ARG A 159 36.06 16.72 0.69
CA ARG A 159 34.95 15.84 0.29
C ARG A 159 35.00 15.61 -1.21
N ASP A 160 34.49 14.46 -1.63
CA ASP A 160 34.15 14.16 -3.02
C ASP A 160 32.84 14.88 -3.35
N ASP A 161 32.91 15.95 -4.14
CA ASP A 161 31.74 16.75 -4.53
C ASP A 161 31.12 16.27 -5.84
N ASP A 162 31.86 15.51 -6.65
CA ASP A 162 31.43 15.10 -8.00
C ASP A 162 31.15 13.61 -8.16
N CYS A 163 31.27 12.86 -7.07
CA CYS A 163 31.00 11.43 -6.93
C CYS A 163 31.88 10.56 -7.81
N ASP A 164 33.15 10.94 -8.02
CA ASP A 164 34.14 10.13 -8.74
C ASP A 164 34.93 9.17 -7.82
N GLY A 165 34.72 9.27 -6.50
CA GLY A 165 35.38 8.50 -5.44
C GLY A 165 36.64 9.15 -4.88
N LEU A 166 36.94 10.41 -5.20
CA LEU A 166 38.14 11.14 -4.78
C LEU A 166 37.80 12.52 -4.21
N ALA A 167 38.17 12.78 -2.96
CA ALA A 167 38.01 14.10 -2.36
C ALA A 167 39.07 15.12 -2.81
N ASP A 168 38.63 16.37 -3.07
CA ASP A 168 39.47 17.52 -3.38
C ASP A 168 40.46 17.24 -4.54
N ASP A 169 40.01 16.50 -5.53
CA ASP A 169 40.82 16.06 -6.66
C ASP A 169 41.00 17.18 -7.71
N ASP A 170 41.91 16.97 -8.68
CA ASP A 170 42.09 17.88 -9.84
C ASP A 170 42.10 17.07 -11.13
N ALA A 171 40.91 16.93 -11.73
CA ALA A 171 40.67 16.22 -13.00
C ALA A 171 40.96 14.71 -12.92
N ASP A 172 40.27 14.04 -12.01
CA ASP A 172 40.34 12.64 -11.60
C ASP A 172 41.73 12.26 -11.05
N VAL A 173 42.44 13.23 -10.45
CA VAL A 173 43.78 13.06 -9.88
C VAL A 173 43.72 13.19 -8.38
N ALA A 174 43.79 12.03 -7.71
CA ALA A 174 43.75 11.91 -6.26
C ALA A 174 44.63 12.96 -5.55
N SER A 175 44.05 13.56 -4.50
CA SER A 175 44.72 14.50 -3.62
C SER A 175 46.00 13.90 -3.01
N THR A 176 46.97 14.78 -2.70
CA THR A 176 48.24 14.38 -2.05
C THR A 176 48.27 14.73 -0.57
N ASP A 177 47.12 15.13 -0.01
CA ASP A 177 46.98 15.48 1.39
C ASP A 177 47.01 14.22 2.27
N THR A 178 48.03 14.12 3.12
CA THR A 178 48.24 12.98 4.03
C THR A 178 47.75 13.27 5.45
N ALA A 179 47.03 14.37 5.69
CA ALA A 179 46.43 14.63 6.99
C ALA A 179 45.12 13.83 7.10
N ASP A 180 45.06 12.95 8.09
CA ASP A 180 43.84 12.27 8.56
C ASP A 180 43.13 13.22 9.53
N ARG A 181 42.01 13.81 9.09
CA ARG A 181 41.31 14.90 9.81
C ARG A 181 40.19 14.41 10.71
N ASP A 182 39.55 13.30 10.37
CA ASP A 182 38.47 12.71 11.16
C ASP A 182 38.95 11.62 12.15
N GLY A 183 40.19 11.17 12.01
CA GLY A 183 40.86 10.25 12.91
C GLY A 183 40.53 8.77 12.65
N ASP A 184 40.10 8.42 11.46
CA ASP A 184 39.69 7.05 11.12
C ASP A 184 40.84 6.15 10.64
N GLY A 185 42.01 6.75 10.39
CA GLY A 185 43.24 6.10 9.96
C GLY A 185 43.50 6.14 8.44
N GLN A 186 42.67 6.82 7.66
CA GLN A 186 42.91 7.16 6.26
C GLN A 186 42.95 8.69 6.07
N SER A 187 43.56 9.11 4.98
CA SER A 187 43.56 10.50 4.52
C SER A 187 43.08 10.51 3.07
N MET A 188 42.82 11.69 2.50
CA MET A 188 42.47 11.79 1.07
C MET A 188 43.56 11.15 0.18
N ALA A 189 44.84 11.26 0.54
CA ALA A 189 45.93 10.59 -0.19
C ALA A 189 45.90 9.06 -0.13
N ASP A 190 45.22 8.48 0.87
CA ASP A 190 44.98 7.04 0.99
C ASP A 190 43.69 6.59 0.24
N GLY A 191 42.90 7.55 -0.25
CA GLY A 191 41.67 7.35 -1.00
C GLY A 191 40.40 7.53 -0.17
N ASP A 192 40.47 8.30 0.92
CA ASP A 192 39.29 8.76 1.65
C ASP A 192 38.55 9.86 0.85
N CYS A 193 37.26 9.64 0.61
CA CYS A 193 36.38 10.53 -0.15
C CYS A 193 35.60 11.51 0.74
N ASP A 194 35.64 11.39 2.06
CA ASP A 194 35.21 12.45 2.99
C ASP A 194 36.05 12.38 4.27
N ASP A 195 37.22 13.03 4.24
CA ASP A 195 38.16 13.13 5.37
C ASP A 195 37.60 14.01 6.51
N THR A 196 36.31 14.38 6.48
CA THR A 196 35.59 15.04 7.57
C THR A 196 34.66 14.09 8.34
N LEU A 197 34.47 12.85 7.88
CA LEU A 197 33.51 11.89 8.41
C LEU A 197 34.08 10.46 8.54
N ALA A 198 34.46 10.07 9.76
CA ALA A 198 35.10 8.76 10.04
C ALA A 198 34.30 7.49 9.68
N SER A 199 33.01 7.64 9.31
CA SER A 199 32.19 6.56 8.75
C SER A 199 32.44 6.32 7.26
N VAL A 200 32.93 7.32 6.55
CA VAL A 200 33.28 7.32 5.14
C VAL A 200 34.79 7.10 5.02
N LYS A 201 35.20 6.08 4.26
CA LYS A 201 36.60 5.83 3.87
C LYS A 201 36.64 4.71 2.86
N LYS A 202 37.74 4.62 2.11
CA LYS A 202 37.99 3.51 1.20
C LYS A 202 37.79 2.14 1.84
N GLY A 203 36.84 1.37 1.29
CA GLY A 203 36.54 0.01 1.70
C GLY A 203 35.89 -0.12 3.07
N ALA A 204 35.24 0.95 3.57
CA ALA A 204 34.33 0.84 4.71
C ALA A 204 33.17 -0.12 4.42
N VAL A 205 32.31 -0.33 5.41
CA VAL A 205 31.07 -1.10 5.21
C VAL A 205 29.96 -0.10 4.98
N GLU A 206 29.26 -0.25 3.87
CA GLU A 206 28.09 0.56 3.57
C GLU A 206 27.00 0.47 4.65
N ILE A 207 26.51 1.62 5.06
CA ILE A 207 25.44 1.84 6.03
C ILE A 207 24.17 2.16 5.26
N CYS A 208 23.58 1.10 4.73
CA CYS A 208 22.31 1.13 4.03
C CYS A 208 21.26 2.12 4.59
N GLY A 209 20.84 3.04 3.74
CA GLY A 209 19.84 4.07 3.96
C GLY A 209 20.37 5.32 4.64
N ASP A 210 21.67 5.47 4.88
CA ASP A 210 22.22 6.73 5.40
C ASP A 210 22.43 7.78 4.31
N GLY A 211 22.38 7.37 3.03
CA GLY A 211 22.51 8.24 1.87
C GLY A 211 23.95 8.63 1.55
N LEU A 212 24.94 7.99 2.19
CA LEU A 212 26.36 8.27 2.00
C LEU A 212 27.05 7.09 1.30
N ASP A 213 27.96 7.38 0.39
CA ASP A 213 28.97 6.43 -0.07
C ASP A 213 30.00 6.26 1.05
N ASN A 214 29.81 5.25 1.90
CA ASN A 214 30.71 5.04 3.02
C ASN A 214 32.01 4.40 2.59
N ASP A 215 32.03 3.64 1.49
CA ASP A 215 33.18 2.84 1.07
C ASP A 215 34.02 3.46 -0.06
N CYS A 216 33.66 4.67 -0.49
CA CYS A 216 34.32 5.49 -1.49
C CYS A 216 34.45 4.78 -2.84
N ASP A 217 33.34 4.23 -3.32
CA ASP A 217 33.26 3.50 -4.58
C ASP A 217 32.36 4.18 -5.64
N GLY A 218 31.96 5.43 -5.36
CA GLY A 218 31.20 6.34 -6.20
C GLY A 218 29.69 6.14 -6.14
N VAL A 219 29.17 5.32 -5.21
CA VAL A 219 27.73 5.03 -5.12
C VAL A 219 27.32 4.79 -3.67
N ALA A 220 26.40 5.61 -3.17
CA ALA A 220 25.81 5.43 -1.84
C ALA A 220 24.84 4.24 -1.75
N ASP A 221 24.65 3.71 -0.55
CA ASP A 221 23.66 2.70 -0.17
C ASP A 221 23.72 1.39 -1.00
N ARG A 222 24.92 0.96 -1.43
CA ARG A 222 25.15 -0.36 -2.07
C ARG A 222 26.02 -1.29 -1.23
N THR A 223 25.70 -2.59 -1.19
CA THR A 223 26.57 -3.58 -0.50
C THR A 223 27.49 -4.31 -1.47
N GLY A 224 28.75 -4.55 -1.08
CA GLY A 224 29.52 -5.70 -1.56
C GLY A 224 30.62 -5.49 -2.61
N GLY A 225 31.47 -4.45 -2.52
CA GLY A 225 32.71 -4.35 -3.31
C GLY A 225 32.58 -4.74 -4.81
N MET A 226 33.57 -5.45 -5.38
CA MET A 226 33.60 -5.82 -6.82
C MET A 226 32.41 -6.66 -7.34
N VAL A 227 31.45 -7.07 -6.51
CA VAL A 227 30.18 -7.68 -6.95
C VAL A 227 29.01 -7.08 -6.15
N ALA A 228 28.65 -5.84 -6.49
CA ALA A 228 27.62 -5.07 -5.79
C ALA A 228 26.24 -5.75 -5.82
N THR A 229 25.62 -5.85 -4.64
CA THR A 229 24.18 -6.10 -4.45
C THR A 229 23.61 -4.89 -3.70
N ALA A 230 22.61 -4.21 -4.26
CA ALA A 230 21.98 -3.07 -3.61
C ALA A 230 21.50 -3.43 -2.18
N CYS A 231 21.65 -2.51 -1.22
CA CYS A 231 20.99 -2.62 0.07
C CYS A 231 19.49 -2.86 -0.14
N SER A 232 18.90 -3.75 0.66
CA SER A 232 17.48 -4.08 0.52
C SER A 232 16.76 -3.95 1.85
N PRO A 233 15.63 -3.21 1.92
CA PRO A 233 14.80 -3.19 3.10
C PRO A 233 14.12 -4.54 3.33
N PHE A 234 14.20 -5.45 2.36
CA PHE A 234 13.62 -6.78 2.37
C PHE A 234 14.64 -7.90 2.68
N ASP A 235 15.90 -7.57 3.00
CA ASP A 235 16.89 -8.57 3.37
C ASP A 235 16.71 -9.04 4.83
N PRO A 236 16.32 -10.31 5.08
CA PRO A 236 16.15 -10.83 6.44
C PRO A 236 17.46 -11.02 7.21
N THR A 237 18.62 -10.91 6.54
CA THR A 237 19.96 -11.09 7.11
C THR A 237 20.66 -9.77 7.41
N ALA A 238 20.27 -8.68 6.73
CA ALA A 238 20.78 -7.33 6.90
C ALA A 238 19.61 -6.36 7.10
N LEU A 239 19.09 -6.33 8.33
CA LEU A 239 17.87 -5.60 8.66
C LEU A 239 18.06 -4.08 8.58
N GLN A 240 17.10 -3.41 7.95
CA GLN A 240 17.17 -1.97 7.66
C GLN A 240 16.24 -1.12 8.51
N ASP A 241 16.66 0.12 8.74
CA ASP A 241 15.79 1.17 9.26
C ASP A 241 14.95 1.73 8.11
N VAL A 242 13.65 1.95 8.32
CA VAL A 242 12.74 2.47 7.28
C VAL A 242 12.01 3.72 7.80
N PRO A 243 12.37 4.91 7.30
CA PRO A 243 11.58 6.12 7.48
C PRO A 243 10.16 5.98 6.93
N LEU A 244 9.19 6.51 7.66
CA LEU A 244 7.81 6.56 7.20
C LEU A 244 7.57 7.79 6.30
N ASP A 245 6.71 7.61 5.30
CA ASP A 245 6.15 8.71 4.55
C ASP A 245 5.17 9.51 5.44
N PRO A 246 5.18 10.86 5.42
CA PRO A 246 4.19 11.68 6.11
C PRO A 246 2.72 11.28 5.85
N LEU A 247 2.41 10.71 4.69
CA LEU A 247 1.09 10.21 4.30
C LEU A 247 0.60 9.01 5.09
N SER A 248 1.51 8.37 5.82
CA SER A 248 1.19 7.37 6.83
C SER A 248 0.35 7.93 7.99
N PHE A 249 0.22 9.25 8.11
CA PHE A 249 -0.39 9.90 9.27
C PHE A 249 -1.52 10.86 8.91
N ALA A 250 -2.60 10.79 9.70
CA ALA A 250 -3.65 11.81 9.74
C ALA A 250 -3.77 12.34 11.17
N ASN A 251 -3.50 13.63 11.37
CA ASN A 251 -3.47 14.27 12.70
C ASN A 251 -2.51 13.59 13.69
N GLY A 252 -1.40 13.04 13.19
CA GLY A 252 -0.38 12.34 14.00
C GLY A 252 -0.70 10.88 14.30
N GLU A 253 -1.86 10.37 13.89
CA GLU A 253 -2.27 8.97 14.06
C GLU A 253 -2.10 8.18 12.75
N PRO A 254 -1.76 6.88 12.81
CA PRO A 254 -1.65 6.05 11.62
C PRO A 254 -2.96 5.98 10.83
N VAL A 255 -2.88 6.13 9.50
CA VAL A 255 -4.07 6.10 8.61
C VAL A 255 -4.66 4.71 8.43
N ILE A 256 -3.83 3.65 8.43
CA ILE A 256 -4.28 2.26 8.34
C ILE A 256 -3.97 1.57 9.66
N THR A 257 -5.03 1.25 10.42
CA THR A 257 -4.93 0.49 11.67
C THR A 257 -5.95 -0.62 11.70
N PHE A 258 -5.50 -1.79 12.12
CA PHE A 258 -6.36 -2.91 12.46
C PHE A 258 -6.30 -3.08 13.98
N LYS A 259 -7.45 -2.89 14.60
CA LYS A 259 -7.58 -2.89 16.06
C LYS A 259 -8.32 -4.10 16.58
N ASP A 260 -8.63 -5.06 15.73
CA ASP A 260 -9.53 -6.19 15.98
C ASP A 260 -8.91 -7.53 15.56
N GLY A 261 -7.58 -7.57 15.35
CA GLY A 261 -6.88 -8.75 14.91
C GLY A 261 -6.95 -9.87 15.95
N VAL A 262 -7.01 -11.12 15.47
CA VAL A 262 -7.00 -12.33 16.31
C VAL A 262 -6.08 -13.37 15.68
N ILE A 263 -5.25 -14.01 16.50
CA ILE A 263 -4.49 -15.18 16.10
C ILE A 263 -5.24 -16.44 16.52
N THR A 264 -5.52 -17.33 15.58
CA THR A 264 -6.17 -18.62 15.83
C THR A 264 -5.32 -19.78 15.31
N GLU A 265 -5.51 -20.98 15.86
CA GLU A 265 -4.88 -22.20 15.34
C GLU A 265 -5.81 -22.87 14.31
N LYS A 266 -5.40 -22.88 13.04
CA LYS A 266 -6.14 -23.45 11.92
C LYS A 266 -5.25 -24.47 11.20
N ASN A 267 -5.65 -25.73 11.20
CA ASN A 267 -4.91 -26.82 10.55
C ASN A 267 -3.44 -26.95 10.99
N GLY A 268 -3.14 -26.65 12.25
CA GLY A 268 -1.77 -26.71 12.81
C GLY A 268 -0.89 -25.52 12.43
N ALA A 269 -1.46 -24.45 11.87
CA ALA A 269 -0.81 -23.18 11.65
C ALA A 269 -1.52 -22.07 12.44
N ARG A 270 -0.73 -21.10 12.92
CA ARG A 270 -1.26 -19.87 13.50
C ARG A 270 -1.65 -18.91 12.40
N VAL A 271 -2.87 -18.43 12.44
CA VAL A 271 -3.43 -17.54 11.42
C VAL A 271 -3.91 -16.27 12.10
N LEU A 272 -3.32 -15.15 11.70
CA LEU A 272 -3.82 -13.81 12.01
C LEU A 272 -4.99 -13.50 11.09
N THR A 273 -6.12 -13.07 11.65
CA THR A 273 -7.25 -12.49 10.91
C THR A 273 -7.65 -11.16 11.52
N ALA A 274 -7.93 -10.13 10.71
CA ALA A 274 -8.42 -8.84 11.17
C ALA A 274 -9.39 -8.22 10.15
N GLY A 275 -10.17 -7.23 10.58
CA GLY A 275 -11.27 -6.66 9.81
C GLY A 275 -12.56 -7.49 9.87
N PRO A 276 -13.65 -7.05 9.21
CA PRO A 276 -13.68 -5.95 8.24
C PRO A 276 -13.42 -4.59 8.89
N SER A 277 -12.61 -3.79 8.22
CA SER A 277 -12.28 -2.41 8.61
C SER A 277 -12.51 -1.47 7.43
N LEU A 278 -12.70 -0.19 7.73
CA LEU A 278 -12.67 0.86 6.72
C LEU A 278 -11.34 1.57 6.84
N PHE A 279 -10.58 1.64 5.75
CA PHE A 279 -9.41 2.52 5.70
C PHE A 279 -9.56 3.53 4.57
N SER A 280 -9.07 4.74 4.84
CA SER A 280 -9.06 5.84 3.88
C SER A 280 -7.75 6.58 4.04
N VAL A 281 -6.98 6.62 2.95
CA VAL A 281 -5.68 7.28 2.87
C VAL A 281 -5.78 8.39 1.84
N ARG A 282 -5.41 9.60 2.25
CA ARG A 282 -5.32 10.75 1.35
C ARG A 282 -3.89 10.89 0.86
N ILE A 283 -3.66 10.63 -0.43
CA ILE A 283 -2.36 10.66 -1.09
C ILE A 283 -2.27 11.93 -1.97
N PRO A 284 -1.54 12.99 -1.59
CA PRO A 284 -1.26 14.11 -2.47
C PRO A 284 -0.44 13.63 -3.67
N VAL A 285 -0.97 13.86 -4.86
CA VAL A 285 -0.31 13.51 -6.13
C VAL A 285 0.29 14.74 -6.81
N ALA A 286 -0.17 15.95 -6.46
CA ALA A 286 0.38 17.23 -6.89
C ALA A 286 0.06 18.34 -5.88
N LEU A 287 0.68 19.53 -6.03
CA LEU A 287 0.20 20.74 -5.35
C LEU A 287 -1.29 20.91 -5.71
N ASP A 288 -2.16 20.81 -4.72
CA ASP A 288 -3.63 20.95 -4.81
C ASP A 288 -4.44 19.74 -5.33
N ILE A 289 -3.84 18.57 -5.57
CA ILE A 289 -4.57 17.34 -5.92
C ILE A 289 -4.22 16.23 -4.94
N ALA A 290 -5.24 15.66 -4.30
CA ALA A 290 -5.10 14.50 -3.44
C ALA A 290 -6.04 13.37 -3.87
N LEU A 291 -5.47 12.18 -3.98
CA LEU A 291 -6.12 10.90 -4.21
C LEU A 291 -6.62 10.36 -2.87
N ASP A 292 -7.93 10.25 -2.68
CA ASP A 292 -8.51 9.61 -1.49
C ASP A 292 -8.69 8.11 -1.80
N LEU A 293 -7.69 7.29 -1.43
CA LEU A 293 -7.76 5.83 -1.52
C LEU A 293 -8.60 5.29 -0.36
N ARG A 294 -9.81 4.79 -0.64
CA ARG A 294 -10.67 4.16 0.35
C ARG A 294 -10.96 2.70 -0.02
N ILE A 295 -10.77 1.82 0.96
CA ILE A 295 -11.13 0.41 0.83
C ILE A 295 -12.10 0.07 1.95
N THR A 296 -13.30 -0.30 1.52
CA THR A 296 -14.40 -0.71 2.41
C THR A 296 -14.33 -2.22 2.63
N GLY A 297 -14.65 -2.67 3.85
CA GLY A 297 -14.61 -4.10 4.16
C GLY A 297 -13.22 -4.72 4.14
N ALA A 298 -12.18 -3.92 4.38
CA ALA A 298 -10.79 -4.35 4.39
C ALA A 298 -10.57 -5.48 5.40
N GLN A 299 -10.03 -6.59 4.92
CA GLN A 299 -9.77 -7.79 5.70
C GLN A 299 -8.35 -8.27 5.46
N ILE A 300 -7.75 -8.82 6.52
CA ILE A 300 -6.45 -9.48 6.44
C ILE A 300 -6.58 -10.92 6.92
N GLU A 301 -5.88 -11.83 6.26
CA GLU A 301 -5.61 -13.18 6.75
C GLU A 301 -4.14 -13.51 6.44
N ALA A 302 -3.36 -13.97 7.41
CA ALA A 302 -1.98 -14.38 7.15
C ALA A 302 -1.52 -15.47 8.14
N LYS A 303 -0.67 -16.39 7.67
CA LYS A 303 0.01 -17.32 8.58
C LYS A 303 1.10 -16.59 9.35
N VAL A 304 1.10 -16.74 10.66
CA VAL A 304 2.13 -16.22 11.55
C VAL A 304 3.17 -17.33 11.75
N VAL A 305 4.38 -17.12 11.22
CA VAL A 305 5.47 -18.08 11.24
C VAL A 305 6.65 -17.48 12.01
N GLU A 306 7.39 -18.32 12.74
CA GLU A 306 8.66 -17.93 13.37
C GLU A 306 9.81 -18.35 12.46
N GLU A 307 10.61 -17.38 12.00
CA GLU A 307 11.80 -17.58 11.18
C GLU A 307 12.96 -16.83 11.84
N ASN A 308 14.08 -17.53 12.11
CA ASN A 308 15.26 -16.96 12.76
C ASN A 308 14.97 -16.22 14.09
N GLY A 309 14.00 -16.70 14.86
CA GLY A 309 13.59 -16.08 16.14
C GLY A 309 12.77 -14.80 15.99
N LYS A 310 12.29 -14.48 14.79
CA LYS A 310 11.38 -13.37 14.51
C LYS A 310 10.07 -13.87 13.94
N LEU A 311 8.97 -13.21 14.29
CA LEU A 311 7.66 -13.48 13.70
C LEU A 311 7.55 -12.78 12.35
N VAL A 312 7.02 -13.50 11.36
CA VAL A 312 6.76 -13.02 10.00
C VAL A 312 5.42 -13.52 9.50
N LEU A 313 4.89 -12.86 8.48
CA LEU A 313 3.65 -13.23 7.81
C LEU A 313 3.96 -13.93 6.49
N ARG A 314 3.34 -15.09 6.29
CA ARG A 314 3.41 -15.91 5.07
C ARG A 314 2.00 -16.20 4.59
N GLU A 315 1.85 -16.41 3.28
CA GLU A 315 0.54 -16.62 2.65
C GLU A 315 -0.46 -15.55 3.10
N GLY A 316 0.01 -14.30 3.18
CA GLY A 316 -0.78 -13.16 3.60
C GLY A 316 -1.73 -12.74 2.49
N ARG A 317 -2.94 -12.35 2.88
CA ARG A 317 -4.01 -11.89 2.01
C ARG A 317 -4.59 -10.62 2.60
N LEU A 318 -4.62 -9.55 1.82
CA LEU A 318 -5.25 -8.28 2.14
C LEU A 318 -6.31 -8.03 1.07
N GLY A 319 -7.57 -8.05 1.44
CA GLY A 319 -8.66 -7.85 0.48
C GLY A 319 -9.71 -6.88 0.98
N GLY A 320 -10.62 -6.49 0.10
CA GLY A 320 -11.70 -5.57 0.38
C GLY A 320 -12.35 -5.06 -0.90
N VAL A 321 -13.12 -3.99 -0.77
CA VAL A 321 -13.84 -3.35 -1.87
C VAL A 321 -13.24 -1.99 -2.16
N LEU A 322 -12.78 -1.79 -3.40
CA LEU A 322 -12.46 -0.47 -3.92
C LEU A 322 -13.76 0.20 -4.34
N ASP A 323 -14.23 1.15 -3.53
CA ASP A 323 -15.47 1.87 -3.83
C ASP A 323 -15.34 2.73 -5.10
N SER A 324 -16.49 3.02 -5.70
CA SER A 324 -16.56 3.76 -6.97
C SER A 324 -15.92 5.13 -6.92
N LYS A 325 -16.12 5.88 -5.83
CA LYS A 325 -15.49 7.18 -5.63
C LYS A 325 -13.97 7.05 -5.65
N THR A 326 -13.43 6.04 -4.98
CA THR A 326 -12.00 5.75 -5.02
C THR A 326 -11.54 5.38 -6.43
N ALA A 327 -12.24 4.48 -7.11
CA ALA A 327 -11.92 4.11 -8.49
C ALA A 327 -11.93 5.32 -9.45
N ASP A 328 -12.79 6.30 -9.22
CA ASP A 328 -12.88 7.53 -10.03
C ASP A 328 -11.68 8.48 -9.85
N THR A 329 -11.06 8.41 -8.68
CA THR A 329 -9.87 9.21 -8.36
C THR A 329 -8.56 8.57 -8.84
N ILE A 330 -8.53 7.25 -9.05
CA ILE A 330 -7.33 6.53 -9.51
C ILE A 330 -7.16 6.78 -11.01
N ARG A 331 -6.10 7.51 -11.39
CA ARG A 331 -5.73 7.85 -12.78
C ARG A 331 -4.25 7.56 -13.02
N GLY A 332 -3.76 7.76 -14.24
CA GLY A 332 -2.34 7.62 -14.58
C GLY A 332 -1.93 6.21 -14.98
N LEU A 333 -2.88 5.29 -15.12
CA LEU A 333 -2.63 3.96 -15.66
C LEU A 333 -2.51 4.05 -17.18
N ASP A 334 -1.31 3.80 -17.73
CA ASP A 334 -1.14 3.56 -19.16
C ASP A 334 -1.15 2.06 -19.42
N VAL A 335 -2.26 1.56 -19.96
CA VAL A 335 -2.35 0.18 -20.43
C VAL A 335 -2.90 0.19 -21.85
N SER A 336 -2.06 0.68 -22.76
CA SER A 336 -2.36 0.76 -24.20
C SER A 336 -2.95 -0.53 -24.81
N GLN A 337 -2.63 -1.72 -24.27
CA GLN A 337 -3.17 -3.01 -24.72
C GLN A 337 -4.69 -3.13 -24.54
N ILE A 338 -5.28 -2.38 -23.62
CA ILE A 338 -6.73 -2.33 -23.34
C ILE A 338 -7.31 -0.93 -23.59
N GLY A 339 -6.55 -0.04 -24.25
CA GLY A 339 -7.01 1.31 -24.58
C GLY A 339 -7.22 2.22 -23.38
N LEU A 340 -6.58 1.91 -22.24
CA LEU A 340 -6.62 2.72 -21.03
C LEU A 340 -5.55 3.80 -21.11
N LYS A 341 -5.97 5.07 -21.08
CA LYS A 341 -5.05 6.20 -21.12
C LYS A 341 -4.81 6.77 -19.73
N PRO A 342 -3.67 7.46 -19.50
CA PRO A 342 -3.38 8.09 -18.20
C PRO A 342 -4.45 9.06 -17.70
N GLU A 343 -5.19 9.71 -18.60
CA GLU A 343 -6.27 10.62 -18.24
C GLU A 343 -7.55 9.94 -17.72
N ASP A 344 -7.79 8.68 -18.09
CA ASP A 344 -9.01 7.94 -17.72
C ASP A 344 -8.92 7.49 -16.25
N SER A 345 -10.04 7.53 -15.52
CA SER A 345 -10.07 6.93 -14.17
C SER A 345 -10.18 5.42 -14.24
N LEU A 346 -9.84 4.73 -13.14
CA LEU A 346 -10.11 3.31 -12.98
C LEU A 346 -11.62 3.04 -13.06
N LEU A 347 -12.48 3.97 -12.62
CA LEU A 347 -13.92 3.88 -12.80
C LEU A 347 -14.30 3.88 -14.29
N ASP A 348 -13.83 4.87 -15.06
CA ASP A 348 -14.07 4.98 -16.50
C ASP A 348 -13.59 3.74 -17.24
N ALA A 349 -12.35 3.33 -16.96
CA ALA A 349 -11.74 2.14 -17.49
C ALA A 349 -12.61 0.90 -17.25
N THR A 350 -13.13 0.77 -16.04
CA THR A 350 -13.86 -0.39 -15.56
C THR A 350 -15.29 -0.44 -16.06
N PHE A 351 -16.02 0.66 -16.04
CA PHE A 351 -17.46 0.64 -16.27
C PHE A 351 -17.87 1.19 -17.63
N ALA A 352 -17.11 2.13 -18.21
CA ALA A 352 -17.37 2.69 -19.53
C ALA A 352 -16.52 2.06 -20.65
N ASN A 353 -15.38 1.44 -20.31
CA ASN A 353 -14.41 0.92 -21.29
C ASN A 353 -14.24 -0.61 -21.23
N LEU A 354 -13.12 -1.12 -21.76
CA LEU A 354 -12.88 -2.55 -22.01
C LEU A 354 -12.63 -3.39 -20.74
N LEU A 355 -12.34 -2.79 -19.58
CA LEU A 355 -12.07 -3.58 -18.38
C LEU A 355 -13.32 -4.28 -17.86
N GLY A 356 -14.49 -3.65 -17.80
CA GLY A 356 -15.70 -4.28 -17.27
C GLY A 356 -16.05 -5.62 -17.93
N PRO A 357 -16.05 -5.73 -19.28
CA PRO A 357 -16.14 -7.01 -19.96
C PRO A 357 -15.01 -7.99 -19.60
N LEU A 358 -13.76 -7.53 -19.51
CA LEU A 358 -12.59 -8.35 -19.20
C LEU A 358 -12.65 -8.92 -17.76
N LEU A 359 -13.11 -8.11 -16.81
CA LEU A 359 -13.34 -8.47 -15.41
C LEU A 359 -14.62 -9.32 -15.25
N ALA A 360 -15.40 -9.51 -16.33
CA ALA A 360 -16.70 -10.18 -16.31
C ALA A 360 -17.65 -9.58 -15.25
N LEU A 361 -17.70 -8.26 -15.18
CA LEU A 361 -18.66 -7.56 -14.33
C LEU A 361 -20.09 -7.78 -14.84
N PRO A 362 -21.10 -7.79 -13.94
CA PRO A 362 -22.49 -7.93 -14.36
C PRO A 362 -22.92 -6.74 -15.24
N LYS A 363 -23.93 -6.99 -16.08
CA LYS A 363 -24.66 -5.90 -16.73
C LYS A 363 -25.66 -5.34 -15.73
N ALA A 364 -25.92 -4.04 -15.83
CA ALA A 364 -27.02 -3.43 -15.09
C ALA A 364 -28.38 -4.04 -15.49
N ASP A 365 -29.40 -3.77 -14.66
CA ASP A 365 -30.76 -4.25 -14.88
C ASP A 365 -31.27 -3.91 -16.30
N GLU A 366 -32.23 -4.70 -16.79
CA GLU A 366 -32.79 -4.53 -18.14
C GLU A 366 -33.38 -3.12 -18.34
N ASP A 367 -33.98 -2.53 -17.30
CA ASP A 367 -34.57 -1.20 -17.41
C ASP A 367 -33.51 -0.08 -17.45
N ILE A 368 -32.38 -0.28 -16.76
CA ILE A 368 -31.21 0.60 -16.88
C ILE A 368 -30.59 0.46 -18.27
N THR A 369 -30.37 -0.77 -18.73
CA THR A 369 -29.69 -1.04 -20.00
C THR A 369 -30.52 -0.64 -21.24
N LYS A 370 -31.85 -0.54 -21.11
CA LYS A 370 -32.72 0.09 -22.11
C LYS A 370 -32.48 1.59 -22.25
N LYS A 371 -32.13 2.26 -21.14
CA LYS A 371 -31.90 3.70 -21.09
C LYS A 371 -30.46 4.05 -21.46
N TYR A 372 -29.51 3.25 -20.99
CA TYR A 372 -28.08 3.44 -21.17
C TYR A 372 -27.45 2.11 -21.57
N LEU A 373 -27.11 1.97 -22.85
CA LEU A 373 -26.63 0.71 -23.38
C LEU A 373 -25.23 0.39 -22.81
N GLY A 374 -25.02 -0.87 -22.40
CA GLY A 374 -23.69 -1.33 -22.00
C GLY A 374 -23.30 -1.04 -20.54
N CYS A 375 -24.17 -0.40 -19.76
CA CYS A 375 -23.92 -0.16 -18.33
C CYS A 375 -23.63 -1.43 -17.56
N ARG A 376 -22.76 -1.28 -16.57
CA ARG A 376 -22.27 -2.34 -15.71
C ARG A 376 -22.45 -1.96 -14.26
N THR A 377 -22.51 -2.99 -13.43
CA THR A 377 -22.54 -2.84 -11.99
C THR A 377 -21.23 -3.35 -11.39
N PRO A 378 -20.87 -2.91 -10.20
CA PRO A 378 -19.84 -3.57 -9.40
C PRO A 378 -20.24 -5.02 -9.09
N ASP A 379 -19.31 -5.77 -8.51
CA ASP A 379 -19.57 -7.14 -8.05
C ASP A 379 -20.03 -7.21 -6.60
N ILE A 380 -19.71 -6.21 -5.78
CA ILE A 380 -20.10 -6.17 -4.36
C ILE A 380 -21.08 -5.03 -4.08
N ASP A 381 -22.24 -5.41 -3.53
CA ASP A 381 -23.28 -4.53 -2.99
C ASP A 381 -23.00 -4.28 -1.50
N VAL A 382 -22.42 -3.13 -1.20
CA VAL A 382 -21.78 -2.82 0.09
C VAL A 382 -22.80 -2.41 1.13
N ASP A 383 -23.74 -1.53 0.81
CA ASP A 383 -24.82 -1.14 1.75
C ASP A 383 -26.06 -2.02 1.66
N ARG A 384 -26.14 -2.93 0.69
CA ARG A 384 -27.25 -3.84 0.49
C ARG A 384 -28.56 -3.13 0.16
N ASP A 385 -28.46 -1.99 -0.54
CA ASP A 385 -29.62 -1.34 -1.15
C ASP A 385 -29.83 -1.71 -2.63
N GLY A 386 -28.91 -2.50 -3.18
CA GLY A 386 -28.91 -3.02 -4.54
C GLY A 386 -27.67 -2.55 -5.29
N LEU A 387 -27.27 -3.29 -6.32
CA LEU A 387 -26.07 -2.93 -7.08
C LEU A 387 -26.22 -1.60 -7.81
N GLU A 388 -25.29 -0.70 -7.55
CA GLU A 388 -25.12 0.54 -8.30
C GLU A 388 -24.78 0.26 -9.76
N ALA A 389 -25.25 1.12 -10.67
CA ALA A 389 -24.91 1.05 -12.09
C ALA A 389 -24.14 2.29 -12.54
N TYR A 390 -23.04 2.03 -13.24
CA TYR A 390 -22.16 3.03 -13.81
C TYR A 390 -22.28 3.00 -15.32
N CYS A 391 -22.57 4.16 -15.89
CA CYS A 391 -23.06 4.30 -17.24
C CYS A 391 -22.32 5.41 -17.97
N ASP A 392 -21.93 5.10 -19.20
CA ASP A 392 -21.69 6.07 -20.26
C ASP A 392 -23.04 6.36 -20.92
N SER A 393 -23.51 7.61 -20.87
CA SER A 393 -24.78 8.00 -21.47
C SER A 393 -24.76 8.02 -22.99
N ASN A 394 -23.58 7.98 -23.62
CA ASN A 394 -23.38 7.93 -25.06
C ASN A 394 -22.31 6.89 -25.46
N PRO A 395 -22.58 5.58 -25.24
CA PRO A 395 -21.60 4.51 -25.40
C PRO A 395 -21.16 4.26 -26.86
N ASP A 396 -21.73 4.97 -27.84
CA ASP A 396 -21.38 4.87 -29.26
C ASP A 396 -20.39 5.94 -29.73
N ASP A 397 -20.05 6.93 -28.90
CA ASP A 397 -19.03 7.93 -29.28
C ASP A 397 -17.59 7.44 -29.02
N ASP A 398 -16.61 8.32 -29.25
CA ASP A 398 -15.19 7.97 -29.05
C ASP A 398 -14.71 8.19 -27.59
N ILE A 399 -15.55 8.74 -26.71
CA ILE A 399 -15.19 9.16 -25.35
C ILE A 399 -15.84 8.21 -24.35
N LYS A 400 -15.04 7.34 -23.72
CA LYS A 400 -15.53 6.34 -22.76
C LYS A 400 -15.39 6.84 -21.34
N ILE A 401 -16.44 7.48 -20.85
CA ILE A 401 -16.50 8.02 -19.49
C ILE A 401 -17.78 7.59 -18.79
N VAL A 402 -17.73 7.45 -17.48
CA VAL A 402 -18.92 7.32 -16.65
C VAL A 402 -19.45 8.72 -16.35
N ASP A 403 -20.61 9.07 -16.90
CA ASP A 403 -21.26 10.38 -16.70
C ASP A 403 -22.65 10.26 -16.04
N VAL A 404 -23.10 9.02 -15.81
CA VAL A 404 -24.34 8.69 -15.10
C VAL A 404 -24.06 7.57 -14.10
N CYS A 405 -24.39 7.85 -12.84
CA CYS A 405 -24.41 6.88 -11.75
C CYS A 405 -25.86 6.64 -11.34
N ILE A 406 -26.26 5.38 -11.17
CA ILE A 406 -27.60 5.00 -10.73
C ILE A 406 -27.46 4.18 -9.46
N ASP A 407 -28.08 4.66 -8.39
CA ASP A 407 -28.04 4.05 -7.06
C ASP A 407 -28.81 2.73 -7.04
N GLY A 408 -28.56 1.85 -6.06
CA GLY A 408 -29.32 0.61 -5.89
C GLY A 408 -30.82 0.86 -5.69
N ASP A 409 -31.16 1.98 -5.04
CA ASP A 409 -32.54 2.48 -4.89
C ASP A 409 -33.16 3.06 -6.19
N GLY A 410 -32.41 3.09 -7.29
CA GLY A 410 -32.80 3.61 -8.60
C GLY A 410 -32.63 5.12 -8.78
N THR A 411 -32.08 5.84 -7.79
CA THR A 411 -31.77 7.27 -7.90
C THR A 411 -30.69 7.50 -8.95
N GLU A 412 -31.04 8.21 -10.03
CA GLU A 412 -30.08 8.62 -11.05
C GLU A 412 -29.42 9.95 -10.72
N ILE A 413 -28.09 10.00 -10.81
CA ILE A 413 -27.28 11.19 -10.69
C ILE A 413 -26.37 11.30 -11.90
N ARG A 414 -26.26 12.52 -12.43
CA ARG A 414 -25.46 12.85 -13.60
C ARG A 414 -24.34 13.79 -13.21
N ASP A 415 -23.24 13.68 -13.92
CA ASP A 415 -22.15 14.64 -13.83
C ASP A 415 -22.63 16.05 -14.16
N MET A 416 -22.17 17.02 -13.36
CA MET A 416 -22.54 18.43 -13.48
C MET A 416 -21.30 19.31 -13.46
N GLY A 417 -20.70 19.53 -14.63
CA GLY A 417 -19.50 20.35 -14.76
C GLY A 417 -18.29 19.66 -14.13
N ALA A 418 -17.79 20.18 -13.02
CA ALA A 418 -16.65 19.60 -12.30
C ALA A 418 -17.06 18.60 -11.20
N VAL A 419 -18.37 18.45 -10.94
CA VAL A 419 -18.87 17.53 -9.90
C VAL A 419 -19.18 16.19 -10.54
N GLN A 420 -18.52 15.13 -10.06
CA GLN A 420 -18.73 13.75 -10.50
C GLN A 420 -19.92 13.13 -9.76
N CYS A 421 -20.66 12.24 -10.41
CA CYS A 421 -21.82 11.59 -9.82
C CYS A 421 -21.45 10.70 -8.62
N THR A 422 -20.26 10.11 -8.62
CA THR A 422 -19.66 9.32 -7.52
C THR A 422 -19.48 10.11 -6.23
N GLU A 423 -19.45 11.45 -6.29
CA GLU A 423 -19.31 12.31 -5.11
C GLU A 423 -20.65 12.59 -4.40
N ALA A 424 -21.76 12.09 -4.93
CA ALA A 424 -23.07 12.34 -4.36
C ALA A 424 -23.19 11.83 -2.92
N VAL A 425 -23.90 12.61 -2.10
CA VAL A 425 -24.09 12.34 -0.67
C VAL A 425 -25.58 12.31 -0.33
N LYS A 426 -25.98 11.36 0.52
CA LYS A 426 -27.32 11.24 1.13
C LYS A 426 -27.14 11.21 2.65
N ASP A 427 -27.74 12.15 3.36
CA ASP A 427 -27.67 12.26 4.83
C ASP A 427 -26.23 12.26 5.41
N GLY A 428 -25.29 12.89 4.70
CA GLY A 428 -23.88 12.98 5.11
C GLY A 428 -23.05 11.73 4.83
N LYS A 429 -23.61 10.71 4.17
CA LYS A 429 -22.89 9.52 3.69
C LYS A 429 -22.77 9.54 2.17
N PRO A 430 -21.65 9.03 1.60
CA PRO A 430 -21.59 8.80 0.16
C PRO A 430 -22.78 7.94 -0.26
N ARG A 431 -23.38 8.29 -1.39
CA ARG A 431 -24.48 7.52 -1.98
C ARG A 431 -23.94 6.29 -2.69
N PHE A 432 -22.85 6.47 -3.43
CA PHE A 432 -22.24 5.43 -4.23
C PHE A 432 -21.07 4.81 -3.48
N ILE A 433 -21.30 3.70 -2.79
CA ILE A 433 -20.28 2.98 -2.00
C ILE A 433 -20.00 1.57 -2.49
N ASP A 434 -20.76 1.07 -3.46
CA ASP A 434 -20.45 -0.20 -4.11
C ASP A 434 -19.14 -0.12 -4.87
N GLY A 435 -18.54 -1.29 -5.11
CA GLY A 435 -17.21 -1.32 -5.66
C GLY A 435 -16.72 -2.68 -6.09
N ILE A 436 -15.46 -2.68 -6.54
CA ILE A 436 -14.82 -3.83 -7.15
C ILE A 436 -14.06 -4.60 -6.09
N SER A 437 -14.29 -5.91 -5.98
CA SER A 437 -13.51 -6.76 -5.10
C SER A 437 -12.05 -6.89 -5.55
N VAL A 438 -11.14 -6.76 -4.59
CA VAL A 438 -9.70 -6.94 -4.79
C VAL A 438 -9.10 -7.75 -3.66
N GLU A 439 -8.17 -8.62 -4.00
CA GLU A 439 -7.26 -9.24 -3.03
C GLU A 439 -5.80 -9.08 -3.47
N LEU A 440 -4.96 -8.70 -2.51
CA LEU A 440 -3.51 -8.68 -2.63
C LEU A 440 -2.91 -9.79 -1.78
N ASN A 441 -2.10 -10.64 -2.41
CA ASN A 441 -1.23 -11.58 -1.73
C ASN A 441 0.04 -10.89 -1.26
N PHE A 442 0.49 -11.19 -0.05
CA PHE A 442 1.72 -10.62 0.50
C PHE A 442 2.51 -11.58 1.40
N GLU A 443 3.80 -11.27 1.55
CA GLU A 443 4.69 -11.86 2.56
C GLU A 443 5.49 -10.73 3.22
N THR A 444 5.94 -10.94 4.47
CA THR A 444 6.71 -9.93 5.19
C THR A 444 8.11 -10.38 5.58
N THR A 445 9.02 -9.42 5.71
CA THR A 445 10.34 -9.62 6.30
C THR A 445 10.52 -8.68 7.49
N PRO A 446 11.27 -9.06 8.54
CA PRO A 446 11.48 -8.18 9.67
C PRO A 446 12.27 -6.92 9.30
N LEU A 447 12.05 -5.82 10.02
CA LEU A 447 12.86 -4.62 9.96
C LEU A 447 13.83 -4.53 11.15
N LYS A 448 14.78 -3.60 11.07
CA LYS A 448 15.58 -3.16 12.22
C LYS A 448 14.76 -2.19 13.06
N ALA A 449 14.31 -1.10 12.46
CA ALA A 449 13.29 -0.25 13.04
C ALA A 449 12.52 0.58 11.99
N ILE A 450 11.28 0.93 12.31
CA ILE A 450 10.53 2.00 11.65
C ILE A 450 10.97 3.34 12.25
N LYS A 451 11.21 4.34 11.40
CA LYS A 451 11.70 5.67 11.78
C LYS A 451 10.70 6.77 11.43
N PRO A 452 10.74 7.92 12.15
CA PRO A 452 10.00 9.11 11.75
C PRO A 452 10.28 9.53 10.30
N PRO A 453 9.34 10.26 9.66
CA PRO A 453 9.61 10.89 8.38
C PRO A 453 10.88 11.75 8.43
N ARG A 454 11.65 11.71 7.32
CA ARG A 454 12.81 12.59 7.10
C ARG A 454 12.35 13.98 6.70
#